data_AF-A0A7V4UM13-F1
#
_entry.id   AF-A0A7V4UM13-F1
#
_cell.length_a   1.000
_cell.length_b   1.000
_cell.length_c   1.000
_cell.angle_alpha   90.00
_cell.angle_beta   90.00
_cell.angle_gamma   90.00
#
_symmetry.space_group_name_H-M   'P 1'
#
loop_
_entity.id
_entity.type
_entity.pdbx_description
1 polymer ?
#
loop_
_entity_poly.entity_id
_entity_poly.type
_entity_poly.pdbx_seq_one_letter_code
_entity_poly.pdbx_strand_id
1 'polypeptide(L)'
;MNLKGWLITETQWNPLYERTEKRMKKRFLRGWILSGMIFLLGCATTQDVRILDREIRRLESQWAQTQNRDQKEKEELRKELSTLRGELSPLKQEVSSLRSELSSETQKLKADLLLRLESLQTETRILSTGIEEYKEYLRRPTREVDRLKGEVEARVRTLEERGKSQDEHFREMAIRMKGIEEQLKAIEARWRGHEDRLKTNEDRLKGSDERLKGIEERLKGIEAKLVTKPSEAEKPPLLEEKVSDWKSLSARIGDLYREAYETFQKGDLEGARKKFEAFLTQYPHTELSDNAQFWIGETYFLKKDYEKAILEYEKVIVKYPEGDKVPSALLKQGLAFLELGDKTNARTLLRRVIERYPKTEQAEIAKKRLESIK
;
A
#
# COMPACT_ATOMS: atom_id res chain seq x y z
N MET A 1 49.19 1.28 40.78
CA MET A 1 49.76 1.65 42.11
C MET A 1 51.07 0.90 42.29
N ASN A 2 52.15 1.65 42.52
CA ASN A 2 53.54 1.19 42.64
C ASN A 2 53.76 0.40 43.94
N LEU A 3 54.18 -0.87 43.84
CA LEU A 3 54.72 -1.65 44.97
C LEU A 3 56.26 -1.57 44.95
N LYS A 4 56.80 -0.36 45.12
CA LYS A 4 58.21 -0.11 45.48
C LYS A 4 58.24 0.34 46.93
N GLY A 5 58.36 -0.58 47.88
CA GLY A 5 58.29 -0.20 49.30
C GLY A 5 58.91 -1.16 50.33
N TRP A 6 59.45 -2.32 49.92
CA TRP A 6 60.08 -3.25 50.85
C TRP A 6 61.36 -3.85 50.24
N LEU A 7 62.35 -2.98 50.05
CA LEU A 7 63.75 -3.36 49.92
C LEU A 7 64.47 -2.68 51.09
N ILE A 8 64.37 -3.30 52.27
CA ILE A 8 65.24 -2.97 53.39
C ILE A 8 66.59 -3.55 53.02
N THR A 9 67.46 -2.68 52.52
CA THR A 9 68.84 -2.98 52.18
C THR A 9 69.59 -3.50 53.40
N GLU A 10 70.38 -4.54 53.17
CA GLU A 10 71.26 -5.32 54.05
C GLU A 10 72.36 -4.49 54.75
N THR A 11 72.25 -3.16 54.75
CA THR A 11 73.26 -2.18 55.17
C THR A 11 73.02 -1.58 56.56
N GLN A 12 71.88 -1.83 57.21
CA GLN A 12 71.59 -1.30 58.55
C GLN A 12 71.91 -2.25 59.72
N TRP A 13 72.38 -3.47 59.44
CA TRP A 13 72.79 -4.45 60.46
C TRP A 13 74.29 -4.36 60.87
N ASN A 14 74.98 -3.30 60.47
CA ASN A 14 76.43 -3.15 60.67
C ASN A 14 76.92 -2.26 61.84
N PRO A 15 76.13 -1.36 62.49
CA PRO A 15 76.70 -0.47 63.52
C PRO A 15 76.81 -1.08 64.92
N LEU A 16 76.07 -2.15 65.22
CA LEU A 16 76.16 -2.83 66.53
C LEU A 16 77.32 -3.83 66.59
N TYR A 17 77.63 -4.51 65.47
CA TYR A 17 78.74 -5.46 65.38
C TYR A 17 80.12 -4.77 65.41
N GLU A 18 80.29 -3.64 64.73
CA GLU A 18 81.54 -2.86 64.81
C GLU A 18 81.80 -2.26 66.20
N ARG A 19 80.73 -1.92 66.95
CA ARG A 19 80.85 -1.31 68.29
C ARG A 19 81.33 -2.31 69.33
N THR A 20 80.93 -3.58 69.22
CA THR A 20 81.37 -4.65 70.12
C THR A 20 82.78 -5.10 69.78
N GLU A 21 83.15 -5.18 68.50
CA GLU A 21 84.52 -5.52 68.07
C GLU A 21 85.54 -4.46 68.51
N LYS A 22 85.22 -3.17 68.35
CA LYS A 22 86.08 -2.07 68.82
C LYS A 22 86.21 -2.05 70.35
N ARG A 23 85.15 -2.37 71.10
CA ARG A 23 85.21 -2.48 72.58
C ARG A 23 86.03 -3.69 73.03
N MET A 24 85.97 -4.82 72.34
CA MET A 24 86.77 -6.01 72.65
C MET A 24 88.25 -5.80 72.33
N LYS A 25 88.59 -5.26 71.15
CA LYS A 25 90.00 -4.94 70.79
C LYS A 25 90.62 -3.93 71.77
N LYS A 26 89.85 -2.93 72.25
CA LYS A 26 90.33 -1.94 73.22
C LYS A 26 90.51 -2.51 74.64
N ARG A 27 89.76 -3.55 75.02
CA ARG A 27 89.97 -4.31 76.28
C ARG A 27 91.16 -5.26 76.18
N PHE A 28 91.35 -5.93 75.04
CA PHE A 28 92.52 -6.78 74.78
C PHE A 28 93.83 -5.97 74.75
N LEU A 29 93.84 -4.79 74.10
CA LEU A 29 95.01 -3.92 74.05
C LEU A 29 95.37 -3.33 75.43
N ARG A 30 94.37 -3.00 76.26
CA ARG A 30 94.58 -2.58 77.66
C ARG A 30 95.11 -3.72 78.54
N GLY A 31 94.66 -4.96 78.31
CA GLY A 31 95.21 -6.15 78.97
C GLY A 31 96.67 -6.41 78.63
N TRP A 32 97.06 -6.23 77.36
CA TRP A 32 98.45 -6.35 76.92
C TRP A 32 99.37 -5.24 77.49
N ILE A 33 98.89 -4.01 77.60
CA ILE A 33 99.66 -2.91 78.21
C ILE A 33 99.83 -3.10 79.72
N LEU A 34 98.80 -3.60 80.42
CA LEU A 34 98.90 -3.95 81.85
C LEU A 34 99.80 -5.18 82.09
N SER A 35 99.78 -6.18 81.20
CA SER A 35 100.69 -7.33 81.27
C SER A 35 102.15 -6.96 80.95
N GLY A 36 102.37 -5.98 80.07
CA GLY A 36 103.71 -5.47 79.74
C GLY A 36 104.34 -4.61 80.84
N MET A 37 103.53 -3.88 81.63
CA MET A 37 104.03 -3.09 82.77
C MET A 37 104.44 -3.94 83.99
N ILE A 38 103.90 -5.15 84.13
CA ILE A 38 104.21 -6.06 85.24
C ILE A 38 105.57 -6.78 85.04
N PHE A 39 106.12 -6.77 83.81
CA PHE A 39 107.37 -7.48 83.49
C PHE A 39 108.66 -6.69 83.77
N LEU A 40 108.57 -5.41 84.17
CA LEU A 40 109.76 -4.54 84.28
C LEU A 40 110.21 -4.19 85.70
N LEU A 41 109.40 -4.34 86.75
CA LEU A 41 109.83 -3.99 88.12
C LEU A 41 109.12 -4.85 89.18
N GLY A 42 109.88 -5.73 89.83
CA GLY A 42 109.55 -6.29 91.14
C GLY A 42 108.75 -7.59 91.10
N CYS A 43 109.43 -8.70 91.41
CA CYS A 43 108.92 -10.02 91.79
C CYS A 43 107.39 -10.15 91.85
N ALA A 44 106.77 -10.39 90.70
CA ALA A 44 105.50 -11.12 90.69
C ALA A 44 105.81 -12.46 91.38
N THR A 45 105.29 -12.64 92.60
CA THR A 45 105.52 -13.89 93.30
C THR A 45 104.92 -15.02 92.48
N THR A 46 105.45 -16.24 92.60
CA THR A 46 104.87 -17.41 91.90
C THR A 46 103.37 -17.59 92.23
N GLN A 47 102.90 -16.98 93.31
CA GLN A 47 101.49 -16.93 93.71
C GLN A 47 100.65 -15.97 92.87
N ASP A 48 101.13 -14.77 92.54
CA ASP A 48 100.39 -13.78 91.73
C ASP A 48 100.24 -14.24 90.28
N VAL A 49 101.29 -14.83 89.70
CA VAL A 49 101.23 -15.44 88.36
C VAL A 49 100.23 -16.59 88.34
N ARG A 50 100.16 -17.42 89.40
CA ARG A 50 99.16 -18.50 89.54
C ARG A 50 97.73 -17.99 89.77
N ILE A 51 97.54 -16.79 90.29
CA ILE A 51 96.22 -16.16 90.46
C ILE A 51 95.73 -15.61 89.12
N LEU A 52 96.57 -14.84 88.41
CA LEU A 52 96.29 -14.36 87.06
C LEU A 52 96.02 -15.51 86.09
N ASP A 53 96.80 -16.59 86.14
CA ASP A 53 96.61 -17.78 85.31
C ASP A 53 95.28 -18.49 85.62
N ARG A 54 94.82 -18.49 86.89
CA ARG A 54 93.47 -18.96 87.25
C ARG A 54 92.36 -18.05 86.76
N GLU A 55 92.53 -16.74 86.82
CA GLU A 55 91.55 -15.76 86.33
C GLU A 55 91.47 -15.73 84.79
N ILE A 56 92.61 -15.85 84.10
CA ILE A 56 92.69 -16.02 82.65
C ILE A 56 91.94 -17.29 82.25
N ARG A 57 92.23 -18.45 82.87
CA ARG A 57 91.49 -19.69 82.61
C ARG A 57 89.99 -19.56 82.89
N ARG A 58 89.60 -18.84 83.94
CA ARG A 58 88.18 -18.59 84.26
C ARG A 58 87.51 -17.70 83.21
N LEU A 59 88.18 -16.64 82.76
CA LEU A 59 87.68 -15.74 81.73
C LEU A 59 87.63 -16.41 80.35
N GLU A 60 88.61 -17.24 80.01
CA GLU A 60 88.61 -18.07 78.81
C GLU A 60 87.45 -19.08 78.84
N SER A 61 87.21 -19.70 80.00
CA SER A 61 86.07 -20.60 80.19
C SER A 61 84.73 -19.86 80.06
N GLN A 62 84.59 -18.67 80.66
CA GLN A 62 83.41 -17.83 80.51
C GLN A 62 83.21 -17.35 79.08
N TRP A 63 84.29 -16.95 78.40
CA TRP A 63 84.25 -16.51 77.01
C TRP A 63 83.84 -17.65 76.08
N ALA A 64 84.41 -18.84 76.27
CA ALA A 64 84.03 -20.06 75.55
C ALA A 64 82.56 -20.45 75.82
N GLN A 65 82.08 -20.30 77.06
CA GLN A 65 80.66 -20.50 77.39
C GLN A 65 79.74 -19.51 76.68
N THR A 66 80.07 -18.22 76.69
CA THR A 66 79.29 -17.20 75.97
C THR A 66 79.32 -17.43 74.46
N GLN A 67 80.47 -17.79 73.89
CA GLN A 67 80.58 -18.05 72.46
C GLN A 67 79.78 -19.28 72.04
N ASN A 68 79.75 -20.33 72.87
CA ASN A 68 78.91 -21.51 72.66
C ASN A 68 77.43 -21.18 72.80
N ARG A 69 77.04 -20.31 73.74
CA ARG A 69 75.65 -19.88 73.90
C ARG A 69 75.18 -19.05 72.71
N ASP A 70 76.00 -18.11 72.24
CA ASP A 70 75.71 -17.29 71.07
C ASP A 70 75.63 -18.16 69.79
N GLN A 71 76.48 -19.19 69.66
CA GLN A 71 76.38 -20.15 68.56
C GLN A 71 75.09 -20.96 68.60
N LYS A 72 74.67 -21.43 69.79
CA LYS A 72 73.39 -22.12 69.95
C LYS A 72 72.20 -21.23 69.60
N GLU A 73 72.15 -20.01 70.12
CA GLU A 73 71.08 -19.04 69.80
C GLU A 73 71.05 -18.74 68.28
N LYS A 74 72.23 -18.60 67.64
CA LYS A 74 72.33 -18.40 66.19
C LYS A 74 71.87 -19.61 65.37
N GLU A 75 72.18 -20.82 65.81
CA GLU A 75 71.70 -22.06 65.18
C GLU A 75 70.18 -22.22 65.32
N GLU A 76 69.62 -21.84 66.47
CA GLU A 76 68.18 -21.88 66.75
C GLU A 76 67.42 -20.87 65.88
N LEU A 77 67.89 -19.61 65.84
CA LEU A 77 67.35 -18.59 64.92
C LEU A 77 67.48 -19.00 63.45
N ARG A 78 68.56 -19.68 63.05
CA ARG A 78 68.71 -20.23 61.69
C ARG A 78 67.66 -21.30 61.38
N LYS A 79 67.34 -22.15 62.35
CA LYS A 79 66.27 -23.15 62.22
C LYS A 79 64.90 -22.48 62.10
N GLU A 80 64.59 -21.51 62.96
CA GLU A 80 63.34 -20.73 62.88
C GLU A 80 63.22 -19.98 61.55
N LEU A 81 64.30 -19.36 61.07
CA LEU A 81 64.28 -18.65 59.79
C LEU A 81 64.14 -19.61 58.60
N SER A 82 64.67 -20.83 58.71
CA SER A 82 64.50 -21.88 57.70
C SER A 82 63.07 -22.42 57.66
N THR A 83 62.42 -22.58 58.82
CA THR A 83 61.03 -23.04 58.92
C THR A 83 60.07 -21.98 58.39
N LEU A 84 60.22 -20.72 58.80
CA LEU A 84 59.44 -19.60 58.26
C LEU A 84 59.63 -19.43 56.75
N ARG A 85 60.84 -19.62 56.23
CA ARG A 85 61.08 -19.62 54.77
C ARG A 85 60.36 -20.80 54.09
N GLY A 86 60.33 -21.95 54.74
CA GLY A 86 59.59 -23.13 54.30
C GLY A 86 58.08 -22.87 54.23
N GLU A 87 57.50 -22.19 55.22
CA GLU A 87 56.07 -21.81 55.27
C GLU A 87 55.71 -20.68 54.29
N LEU A 88 56.61 -19.72 54.07
CA LEU A 88 56.36 -18.59 53.16
C LEU A 88 56.31 -19.01 51.69
N SER A 89 57.01 -20.08 51.31
CA SER A 89 57.05 -20.58 49.93
C SER A 89 55.68 -21.06 49.41
N PRO A 90 54.94 -21.97 50.09
CA PRO A 90 53.62 -22.40 49.66
C PRO A 90 52.61 -21.24 49.67
N LEU A 91 52.66 -20.35 50.65
CA LEU A 91 51.82 -19.14 50.69
C LEU A 91 52.05 -18.24 49.45
N LYS A 92 53.30 -18.03 49.04
CA LYS A 92 53.60 -17.27 47.80
C LYS A 92 53.06 -17.97 46.56
N GLN A 93 53.15 -19.30 46.52
CA GLN A 93 52.64 -20.09 45.41
C GLN A 93 51.10 -20.01 45.35
N GLU A 94 50.42 -20.11 46.49
CA GLU A 94 48.97 -19.98 46.61
C GLU A 94 48.48 -18.58 46.21
N VAL A 95 49.15 -17.51 46.64
CA VAL A 95 48.83 -16.15 46.18
C VAL A 95 49.01 -16.01 44.67
N SER A 96 50.04 -16.65 44.09
CA SER A 96 50.26 -16.61 42.65
C SER A 96 49.20 -17.38 41.86
N SER A 97 48.74 -18.53 42.36
CA SER A 97 47.67 -19.31 41.73
C SER A 97 46.34 -18.58 41.81
N LEU A 98 45.96 -18.07 43.00
CA LEU A 98 44.74 -17.28 43.19
C LEU A 98 44.72 -16.03 42.29
N ARG A 99 45.87 -15.36 42.13
CA ARG A 99 45.98 -14.21 41.22
C ARG A 99 45.76 -14.62 39.76
N SER A 100 46.29 -15.77 39.34
CA SER A 100 46.08 -16.29 37.99
C SER A 100 44.62 -16.71 37.77
N GLU A 101 44.00 -17.36 38.75
CA GLU A 101 42.59 -17.76 38.69
C GLU A 101 41.67 -16.55 38.59
N LEU A 102 41.87 -15.55 39.46
CA LEU A 102 41.11 -14.30 39.42
C LEU A 102 41.31 -13.58 38.07
N SER A 103 42.53 -13.55 37.53
CA SER A 103 42.79 -12.99 36.21
C SER A 103 42.08 -13.77 35.09
N SER A 104 41.95 -15.09 35.22
CA SER A 104 41.26 -15.93 34.25
C SER A 104 39.75 -15.72 34.30
N GLU A 105 39.15 -15.72 35.50
CA GLU A 105 37.72 -15.46 35.69
C GLU A 105 37.31 -14.07 35.22
N THR A 106 38.10 -13.05 35.54
CA THR A 106 37.83 -11.67 35.08
C THR A 106 37.87 -11.55 33.56
N GLN A 107 38.79 -12.25 32.88
CA GLN A 107 38.82 -12.27 31.41
C GLN A 107 37.63 -13.02 30.82
N LYS A 108 37.22 -14.16 31.41
CA LYS A 108 36.03 -14.90 31.00
C LYS A 108 34.76 -14.06 31.14
N LEU A 109 34.58 -13.43 32.30
CA LEU A 109 33.41 -12.57 32.57
C LEU A 109 33.38 -11.38 31.62
N LYS A 110 34.54 -10.75 31.36
CA LYS A 110 34.65 -9.66 30.39
C LYS A 110 34.25 -10.10 28.97
N ALA A 111 34.71 -11.27 28.53
CA ALA A 111 34.37 -11.82 27.22
C ALA A 111 32.87 -12.10 27.10
N ASP A 112 32.27 -12.72 28.12
CA ASP A 112 30.82 -13.01 28.15
C ASP A 112 29.97 -11.73 28.11
N LEU A 113 30.36 -10.73 28.90
CA LEU A 113 29.69 -9.42 28.90
C LEU A 113 29.80 -8.70 27.54
N LEU A 114 30.95 -8.79 26.88
CA LEU A 114 31.14 -8.20 25.54
C LEU A 114 30.24 -8.87 24.51
N LEU A 115 30.19 -10.20 24.49
CA LEU A 115 29.30 -10.95 23.59
C LEU A 115 27.83 -10.59 23.82
N ARG A 116 27.41 -10.46 25.08
CA ARG A 116 26.03 -10.10 25.41
C ARG A 116 25.71 -8.66 25.03
N LEU A 117 26.66 -7.73 25.17
CA LEU A 117 26.52 -6.36 24.72
C LEU A 117 26.35 -6.30 23.19
N GLU A 118 27.17 -7.04 22.44
CA GLU A 118 27.06 -7.12 20.98
C GLU A 118 25.72 -7.71 20.55
N SER A 119 25.26 -8.80 21.21
CA SER A 119 23.93 -9.37 20.96
C SER A 119 22.83 -8.34 21.15
N LEU A 120 22.81 -7.64 22.29
CA LEU A 120 21.82 -6.61 22.57
C LEU A 120 21.89 -5.44 21.57
N GLN A 121 23.09 -5.04 21.15
CA GLN A 121 23.26 -4.02 20.11
C GLN A 121 22.66 -4.47 18.77
N THR A 122 22.85 -5.73 18.38
CA THR A 122 22.25 -6.27 17.16
C THR A 122 20.73 -6.34 17.25
N GLU A 123 20.17 -6.82 18.36
CA GLU A 123 18.72 -6.84 18.60
C GLU A 123 18.11 -5.44 18.55
N THR A 124 18.77 -4.47 19.20
CA THR A 124 18.32 -3.07 19.19
C THR A 124 18.33 -2.49 17.78
N ARG A 125 19.35 -2.83 16.97
CA ARG A 125 19.44 -2.41 15.57
C ARG A 125 18.32 -3.00 14.73
N ILE A 126 18.04 -4.30 14.89
CA ILE A 126 16.96 -5.01 14.18
C ILE A 126 15.61 -4.39 14.55
N LEU A 127 15.35 -4.15 15.84
CA LEU A 127 14.13 -3.49 16.31
C LEU A 127 14.00 -2.07 15.75
N SER A 128 15.08 -1.30 15.75
CA SER A 128 15.08 0.06 15.18
C SER A 128 14.75 0.05 13.69
N THR A 129 15.30 -0.88 12.90
CA THR A 129 14.95 -1.03 11.49
C THR A 129 13.49 -1.47 11.31
N GLY A 130 13.02 -2.42 12.11
CA GLY A 130 11.62 -2.86 12.07
C GLY A 130 10.63 -1.74 12.39
N ILE A 131 10.97 -0.84 13.32
CA ILE A 131 10.15 0.34 13.64
C ILE A 131 10.06 1.29 12.43
N GLU A 132 11.17 1.53 11.72
CA GLU A 132 11.15 2.40 10.54
C GLU A 132 10.39 1.78 9.37
N GLU A 133 10.53 0.47 9.15
CA GLU A 133 9.73 -0.27 8.17
C GLU A 133 8.23 -0.20 8.51
N TYR A 134 7.88 -0.36 9.79
CA TYR A 134 6.50 -0.26 10.24
C TYR A 134 5.94 1.16 10.09
N LYS A 135 6.75 2.20 10.38
CA LYS A 135 6.36 3.60 10.12
C LYS A 135 6.10 3.84 8.63
N GLU A 136 6.95 3.32 7.74
CA GLU A 136 6.72 3.47 6.30
C GLU A 136 5.50 2.67 5.82
N TYR A 137 5.26 1.48 6.39
CA TYR A 137 4.05 0.71 6.15
C TYR A 137 2.79 1.51 6.53
N LEU A 138 2.79 2.18 7.68
CA LEU A 138 1.68 3.05 8.11
C LEU A 138 1.51 4.31 7.26
N ARG A 139 2.57 4.83 6.64
CA ARG A 139 2.50 5.98 5.72
C ARG A 139 1.85 5.62 4.38
N ARG A 140 1.94 4.38 3.92
CA ARG A 140 1.38 3.96 2.62
C ARG A 140 -0.14 4.17 2.52
N PRO A 141 -0.97 3.70 3.46
CA PRO A 141 -2.41 3.99 3.44
C PRO A 141 -2.71 5.49 3.43
N THR A 142 -1.96 6.28 4.19
CA THR A 142 -2.17 7.74 4.26
C THR A 142 -1.98 8.39 2.89
N ARG A 143 -0.89 8.06 2.19
CA ARG A 143 -0.63 8.56 0.82
C ARG A 143 -1.70 8.11 -0.17
N GLU A 144 -2.19 6.89 -0.05
CA GLU A 144 -3.25 6.38 -0.92
C GLU A 144 -4.57 7.10 -0.67
N VAL A 145 -4.91 7.37 0.59
CA VAL A 145 -6.09 8.18 0.95
C VAL A 145 -5.98 9.59 0.38
N ASP A 146 -4.83 10.24 0.49
CA ASP A 146 -4.62 11.58 -0.08
C ASP A 146 -4.75 11.57 -1.61
N ARG A 147 -4.22 10.53 -2.27
CA ARG A 147 -4.35 10.35 -3.72
C ARG A 147 -5.80 10.16 -4.14
N LEU A 148 -6.52 9.25 -3.47
CA LEU A 148 -7.93 8.98 -3.73
C LEU A 148 -8.79 10.21 -3.46
N LYS A 149 -8.49 10.97 -2.40
CA LYS A 149 -9.15 12.25 -2.12
C LYS A 149 -8.99 13.22 -3.30
N GLY A 150 -7.78 13.37 -3.83
CA GLY A 150 -7.52 14.20 -5.01
C GLY A 150 -8.28 13.73 -6.26
N GLU A 151 -8.32 12.43 -6.52
CA GLU A 151 -9.09 11.86 -7.64
C GLU A 151 -10.60 12.10 -7.48
N VAL A 152 -11.14 11.92 -6.27
CA VAL A 152 -12.55 12.19 -5.97
C VAL A 152 -12.87 13.67 -6.14
N GLU A 153 -12.04 14.58 -5.64
CA GLU A 153 -12.23 16.03 -5.81
C GLU A 153 -12.19 16.46 -7.28
N ALA A 154 -11.36 15.81 -8.11
CA ALA A 154 -11.34 16.05 -9.55
C ALA A 154 -12.62 15.54 -10.24
N ARG A 155 -13.10 14.33 -9.88
CA ARG A 155 -14.36 13.77 -10.40
C ARG A 155 -15.58 14.57 -9.97
N VAL A 156 -15.60 15.08 -8.75
CA VAL A 156 -16.70 15.94 -8.27
C VAL A 156 -16.74 17.22 -9.10
N ARG A 157 -15.60 17.87 -9.35
CA ARG A 157 -15.54 19.07 -10.21
C ARG A 157 -16.05 18.82 -11.62
N THR A 158 -15.66 17.71 -12.26
CA THR A 158 -16.12 17.39 -13.62
C THR A 158 -17.63 17.08 -13.66
N LEU A 159 -18.16 16.44 -12.61
CA LEU A 159 -19.60 16.21 -12.48
C LEU A 159 -20.38 17.51 -12.25
N GLU A 160 -19.84 18.44 -11.45
CA GLU A 160 -20.45 19.76 -11.24
C GLU A 160 -20.48 20.58 -12.54
N GLU A 161 -19.40 20.58 -13.32
CA GLU A 161 -19.35 21.24 -14.63
C GLU A 161 -20.35 20.61 -15.62
N ARG A 162 -20.41 19.28 -15.66
CA ARG A 162 -21.40 18.56 -16.49
C ARG A 162 -22.82 18.87 -16.06
N GLY A 163 -23.09 18.95 -14.75
CA GLY A 163 -24.40 19.34 -14.21
C GLY A 163 -24.80 20.74 -14.68
N LYS A 164 -23.90 21.72 -14.58
CA LYS A 164 -24.13 23.10 -15.07
C LYS A 164 -24.43 23.12 -16.58
N SER A 165 -23.67 22.37 -17.37
CA SER A 165 -23.88 22.26 -18.82
C SER A 165 -25.23 21.62 -19.16
N GLN A 166 -25.65 20.59 -18.42
CA GLN A 166 -26.97 19.97 -18.59
C GLN A 166 -28.10 20.94 -18.23
N ASP A 167 -27.97 21.69 -17.14
CA ASP A 167 -28.97 22.70 -16.76
C ASP A 167 -29.12 23.77 -17.83
N GLU A 168 -28.02 24.21 -18.43
CA GLU A 168 -28.04 25.17 -19.53
C GLU A 168 -28.71 24.59 -20.78
N HIS A 169 -28.40 23.34 -21.14
CA HIS A 169 -29.08 22.64 -22.22
C HIS A 169 -30.59 22.47 -21.96
N PHE A 170 -31.00 22.16 -20.73
CA PHE A 170 -32.42 22.09 -20.38
C PHE A 170 -33.13 23.44 -20.46
N ARG A 171 -32.45 24.53 -20.07
CA ARG A 171 -32.99 25.90 -20.26
C ARG A 171 -33.17 26.22 -21.73
N GLU A 172 -32.18 25.93 -22.57
CA GLU A 172 -32.32 26.13 -24.02
C GLU A 172 -33.44 25.30 -24.62
N MET A 173 -33.54 24.03 -24.21
CA MET A 173 -34.60 23.14 -24.65
C MET A 173 -35.99 23.66 -24.26
N ALA A 174 -36.15 24.17 -23.04
CA ALA A 174 -37.39 24.77 -22.57
C ALA A 174 -37.78 26.00 -23.41
N ILE A 175 -36.82 26.85 -23.78
CA ILE A 175 -37.07 27.99 -24.67
C ILE A 175 -37.52 27.51 -26.06
N ARG A 176 -36.86 26.51 -26.63
CA ARG A 176 -37.24 25.91 -27.92
C ARG A 176 -38.63 25.29 -27.86
N MET A 177 -38.95 24.57 -26.79
CA MET A 177 -40.24 23.93 -26.57
C MET A 177 -41.36 24.97 -26.53
N LYS A 178 -41.15 26.07 -25.80
CA LYS A 178 -42.09 27.20 -25.80
C LYS A 178 -42.27 27.79 -27.20
N GLY A 179 -41.20 27.92 -27.98
CA GLY A 179 -41.29 28.37 -29.38
C GLY A 179 -42.11 27.42 -30.26
N ILE A 180 -41.95 26.10 -30.08
CA ILE A 180 -42.76 25.09 -30.79
C ILE A 180 -44.24 25.19 -30.37
N GLU A 181 -44.53 25.36 -29.09
CA GLU A 181 -45.90 25.56 -28.61
C GLU A 181 -46.57 26.78 -29.25
N GLU A 182 -45.84 27.89 -29.39
CA GLU A 182 -46.33 29.09 -30.08
C GLU A 182 -46.57 28.84 -31.58
N GLN A 183 -45.67 28.10 -32.24
CA GLN A 183 -45.86 27.70 -33.63
C GLN A 183 -47.07 26.78 -33.81
N LEU A 184 -47.29 25.83 -32.90
CA LEU A 184 -48.46 24.95 -32.91
C LEU A 184 -49.75 25.75 -32.78
N LYS A 185 -49.83 26.69 -31.84
CA LYS A 185 -50.98 27.59 -31.72
C LYS A 185 -51.23 28.39 -33.01
N ALA A 186 -50.18 28.85 -33.68
CA ALA A 186 -50.31 29.55 -34.96
C ALA A 186 -50.78 28.64 -36.10
N ILE A 187 -50.37 27.38 -36.11
CA ILE A 187 -50.86 26.37 -37.07
C ILE A 187 -52.35 26.07 -36.81
N GLU A 188 -52.73 25.85 -35.55
CA GLU A 188 -54.13 25.61 -35.17
C GLU A 188 -55.05 26.77 -35.57
N ALA A 189 -54.62 28.01 -35.36
CA ALA A 189 -55.37 29.19 -35.79
C ALA A 189 -55.56 29.25 -37.32
N ARG A 190 -54.51 28.93 -38.08
CA ARG A 190 -54.60 28.84 -39.56
C ARG A 190 -55.53 27.72 -40.00
N TRP A 191 -55.47 26.56 -39.35
CA TRP A 191 -56.35 25.43 -39.65
C TRP A 191 -57.82 25.79 -39.46
N ARG A 192 -58.18 26.42 -38.34
CA ARG A 192 -59.55 26.92 -38.11
C ARG A 192 -60.00 27.89 -39.20
N GLY A 193 -59.13 28.82 -39.61
CA GLY A 193 -59.45 29.72 -40.72
C GLY A 193 -59.66 29.01 -42.06
N HIS A 194 -58.96 27.90 -42.33
CA HIS A 194 -59.22 27.06 -43.50
C HIS A 194 -60.56 26.33 -43.40
N GLU A 195 -60.91 25.83 -42.22
CA GLU A 195 -62.19 25.16 -41.95
C GLU A 195 -63.38 26.11 -42.19
N ASP A 196 -63.31 27.36 -41.69
CA ASP A 196 -64.33 28.39 -41.93
C ASP A 196 -64.49 28.72 -43.43
N ARG A 197 -63.38 28.78 -44.16
CA ARG A 197 -63.39 29.00 -45.63
C ARG A 197 -64.00 27.82 -46.37
N LEU A 198 -63.72 26.59 -45.96
CA LEU A 198 -64.32 25.40 -46.54
C LEU A 198 -65.83 25.41 -46.35
N LYS A 199 -66.29 25.73 -45.13
CA LYS A 199 -67.73 25.88 -44.84
C LYS A 199 -68.39 26.95 -45.70
N THR A 200 -67.75 28.12 -45.82
CA THR A 200 -68.24 29.21 -46.69
C THR A 200 -68.32 28.78 -48.15
N ASN A 201 -67.32 28.05 -48.66
CA ASN A 201 -67.33 27.54 -50.02
C ASN A 201 -68.40 26.46 -50.21
N GLU A 202 -68.63 25.59 -49.22
CA GLU A 202 -69.70 24.60 -49.23
C GLU A 202 -71.08 25.28 -49.36
N ASP A 203 -71.32 26.33 -48.59
CA ASP A 203 -72.58 27.11 -48.66
C ASP A 203 -72.75 27.79 -50.03
N ARG A 204 -71.66 28.29 -50.63
CA ARG A 204 -71.66 28.85 -51.99
C ARG A 204 -71.94 27.80 -53.05
N LEU A 205 -71.42 26.59 -52.89
CA LEU A 205 -71.69 25.46 -53.78
C LEU A 205 -73.17 25.07 -53.71
N LYS A 206 -73.73 24.92 -52.51
CA LYS A 206 -75.17 24.67 -52.31
C LYS A 206 -76.03 25.72 -53.01
N GLY A 207 -75.72 27.02 -52.83
CA GLY A 207 -76.43 28.09 -53.52
C GLY A 207 -76.25 28.06 -55.04
N SER A 208 -75.10 27.61 -55.54
CA SER A 208 -74.88 27.43 -56.99
C SER A 208 -75.67 26.23 -57.53
N ASP A 209 -75.76 25.14 -56.77
CA ASP A 209 -76.58 23.97 -57.11
C ASP A 209 -78.07 24.31 -57.16
N GLU A 210 -78.57 25.13 -56.23
CA GLU A 210 -79.94 25.64 -56.27
C GLU A 210 -80.20 26.49 -57.52
N ARG A 211 -79.24 27.35 -57.89
CA ARG A 211 -79.32 28.13 -59.13
C ARG A 211 -79.28 27.23 -60.37
N LEU A 212 -78.44 26.20 -60.37
CA LEU A 212 -78.37 25.21 -61.45
C LEU A 212 -79.70 24.46 -61.58
N LYS A 213 -80.30 24.00 -60.49
CA LYS A 213 -81.65 23.40 -60.51
C LYS A 213 -82.68 24.35 -61.12
N GLY A 214 -82.65 25.63 -60.75
CA GLY A 214 -83.53 26.63 -61.36
C GLY A 214 -83.25 26.85 -62.85
N ILE A 215 -81.99 26.77 -63.29
CA ILE A 215 -81.62 26.81 -64.72
C ILE A 215 -82.06 25.54 -65.44
N GLU A 216 -81.92 24.36 -64.84
CA GLU A 216 -82.37 23.06 -65.37
C GLU A 216 -83.90 23.03 -65.52
N GLU A 217 -84.66 23.56 -64.57
CA GLU A 217 -86.12 23.69 -64.70
C GLU A 217 -86.49 24.63 -65.86
N ARG A 218 -85.76 25.73 -66.02
CA ARG A 218 -85.93 26.64 -67.15
C ARG A 218 -85.53 25.98 -68.47
N LEU A 219 -84.44 25.20 -68.48
CA LEU A 219 -83.99 24.42 -69.63
C LEU A 219 -85.00 23.33 -69.98
N LYS A 220 -85.58 22.60 -69.03
CA LYS A 220 -86.72 21.69 -69.26
C LYS A 220 -87.91 22.40 -69.89
N GLY A 221 -88.20 23.63 -69.46
CA GLY A 221 -89.23 24.47 -70.08
C GLY A 221 -88.90 24.90 -71.52
N ILE A 222 -87.61 24.96 -71.88
CA ILE A 222 -87.12 25.27 -73.23
C ILE A 222 -87.00 23.99 -74.09
N GLU A 223 -86.56 22.87 -73.51
CA GLU A 223 -86.48 21.54 -74.13
C GLU A 223 -87.87 20.94 -74.40
N ALA A 224 -88.88 21.28 -73.59
CA ALA A 224 -90.28 21.02 -73.92
C ALA A 224 -90.76 21.74 -75.21
N LYS A 225 -89.96 22.68 -75.75
CA LYS A 225 -90.21 23.36 -77.03
C LYS A 225 -89.25 22.96 -78.15
N LEU A 226 -88.24 22.12 -77.90
CA LEU A 226 -87.26 21.68 -78.90
C LEU A 226 -86.85 20.23 -78.63
N VAL A 227 -87.35 19.31 -79.46
CA VAL A 227 -86.88 17.92 -79.50
C VAL A 227 -85.53 17.86 -80.20
N THR A 228 -84.49 17.38 -79.51
CA THR A 228 -83.63 16.24 -79.95
C THR A 228 -82.70 15.75 -78.84
N LYS A 229 -82.39 14.44 -78.94
CA LYS A 229 -81.77 13.48 -78.02
C LYS A 229 -80.46 13.85 -77.29
N PRO A 230 -80.12 13.13 -76.19
CA PRO A 230 -79.04 13.41 -75.26
C PRO A 230 -77.71 12.72 -75.64
N SER A 231 -76.59 13.33 -75.24
CA SER A 231 -75.25 12.74 -75.29
C SER A 231 -74.67 12.64 -73.87
N GLU A 232 -74.65 11.40 -73.42
CA GLU A 232 -73.87 10.71 -72.37
C GLU A 232 -72.74 11.50 -71.67
N ALA A 233 -72.85 11.62 -70.34
CA ALA A 233 -71.79 12.08 -69.45
C ALA A 233 -71.10 10.87 -68.78
N GLU A 234 -69.78 10.82 -68.88
CA GLU A 234 -68.92 9.82 -68.22
C GLU A 234 -68.90 10.01 -66.69
N LYS A 235 -68.95 8.88 -65.96
CA LYS A 235 -68.81 8.81 -64.50
C LYS A 235 -67.35 9.07 -64.09
N PRO A 236 -67.11 9.75 -62.95
CA PRO A 236 -65.77 9.83 -62.35
C PRO A 236 -65.38 8.48 -61.71
N PRO A 237 -64.09 8.07 -61.76
CA PRO A 237 -63.64 6.90 -61.04
C PRO A 237 -63.59 7.18 -59.52
N LEU A 238 -64.18 6.25 -58.77
CA LEU A 238 -64.04 6.14 -57.32
C LEU A 238 -62.59 5.79 -56.96
N LEU A 239 -62.02 6.55 -56.04
CA LEU A 239 -60.75 6.25 -55.38
C LEU A 239 -60.98 5.12 -54.36
N GLU A 240 -60.74 3.88 -54.77
CA GLU A 240 -60.37 2.79 -53.84
C GLU A 240 -58.92 3.04 -53.40
N GLU A 241 -58.68 3.59 -52.22
CA GLU A 241 -58.60 2.94 -50.89
C GLU A 241 -57.20 2.38 -50.57
N LYS A 242 -56.53 3.12 -49.68
CA LYS A 242 -55.19 2.94 -49.15
C LYS A 242 -55.10 1.69 -48.25
N VAL A 243 -54.80 0.53 -48.83
CA VAL A 243 -54.49 -0.70 -48.05
C VAL A 243 -53.07 -1.25 -48.37
N SER A 244 -52.31 -0.62 -49.27
CA SER A 244 -50.95 -1.06 -49.67
C SER A 244 -49.80 -0.59 -48.76
N ASP A 245 -50.03 0.41 -47.91
CA ASP A 245 -48.92 1.18 -47.31
C ASP A 245 -48.21 0.48 -46.14
N TRP A 246 -48.86 -0.37 -45.35
CA TRP A 246 -48.23 -0.97 -44.17
C TRP A 246 -47.25 -2.12 -44.51
N LYS A 247 -47.53 -2.89 -45.56
CA LYS A 247 -46.65 -3.97 -46.04
C LYS A 247 -45.41 -3.41 -46.75
N SER A 248 -45.56 -2.26 -47.41
CA SER A 248 -44.45 -1.47 -47.94
C SER A 248 -43.57 -0.89 -46.83
N LEU A 249 -44.20 -0.39 -45.75
CA LEU A 249 -43.49 0.14 -44.59
C LEU A 249 -42.68 -0.93 -43.85
N SER A 250 -43.25 -2.11 -43.59
CA SER A 250 -42.53 -3.21 -42.92
C SER A 250 -41.33 -3.71 -43.73
N ALA A 251 -41.48 -3.78 -45.07
CA ALA A 251 -40.38 -4.14 -45.97
C ALA A 251 -39.25 -3.10 -45.89
N ARG A 252 -39.60 -1.80 -45.92
CA ARG A 252 -38.64 -0.70 -45.84
C ARG A 252 -37.89 -0.66 -44.51
N ILE A 253 -38.58 -0.93 -43.38
CA ILE A 253 -37.95 -1.02 -42.06
C ILE A 253 -36.91 -2.16 -42.05
N GLY A 254 -37.28 -3.34 -42.56
CA GLY A 254 -36.38 -4.48 -42.65
C GLY A 254 -35.15 -4.22 -43.54
N ASP A 255 -35.32 -3.54 -44.67
CA ASP A 255 -34.22 -3.26 -45.61
C ASP A 255 -33.21 -2.25 -45.03
N LEU A 256 -33.68 -1.19 -44.35
CA LEU A 256 -32.80 -0.21 -43.70
C LEU A 256 -31.96 -0.84 -42.58
N TYR A 257 -32.58 -1.70 -41.77
CA TYR A 257 -31.86 -2.45 -40.75
C TYR A 257 -30.82 -3.41 -41.36
N ARG A 258 -31.19 -4.12 -42.44
CA ARG A 258 -30.28 -5.04 -43.14
C ARG A 258 -29.07 -4.33 -43.69
N GLU A 259 -29.26 -3.16 -44.31
CA GLU A 259 -28.16 -2.36 -44.85
C GLU A 259 -27.17 -1.91 -43.76
N ALA A 260 -27.69 -1.48 -42.61
CA ALA A 260 -26.88 -1.13 -41.44
C ALA A 260 -26.06 -2.35 -40.95
N TYR A 261 -26.71 -3.52 -40.88
CA TYR A 261 -26.07 -4.75 -40.44
C TYR A 261 -25.03 -5.30 -41.42
N GLU A 262 -25.27 -5.23 -42.73
CA GLU A 262 -24.27 -5.58 -43.74
C GLU A 262 -23.04 -4.67 -43.66
N THR A 263 -23.25 -3.38 -43.37
CA THR A 263 -22.16 -2.42 -43.16
C THR A 263 -21.32 -2.82 -41.93
N PHE A 264 -21.99 -3.28 -40.86
CA PHE A 264 -21.32 -3.80 -39.67
C PHE A 264 -20.49 -5.05 -39.99
N GLN A 265 -21.05 -6.01 -40.75
CA GLN A 265 -20.35 -7.22 -41.15
C GLN A 265 -19.12 -6.96 -42.03
N LYS A 266 -19.14 -5.89 -42.84
CA LYS A 266 -18.00 -5.44 -43.63
C LYS A 266 -16.88 -4.81 -42.78
N GLY A 267 -17.10 -4.63 -41.48
CA GLY A 267 -16.13 -4.05 -40.54
C GLY A 267 -16.13 -2.53 -40.49
N ASP A 268 -16.98 -1.85 -41.25
CA ASP A 268 -17.17 -0.40 -41.13
C ASP A 268 -18.06 -0.09 -39.92
N LEU A 269 -17.43 -0.11 -38.75
CA LEU A 269 -18.11 0.09 -37.47
C LEU A 269 -18.72 1.49 -37.34
N GLU A 270 -18.10 2.52 -37.94
CA GLU A 270 -18.61 3.89 -37.86
C GLU A 270 -19.77 4.13 -38.82
N GLY A 271 -19.66 3.65 -40.06
CA GLY A 271 -20.75 3.70 -41.03
C GLY A 271 -21.96 2.90 -40.57
N ALA A 272 -21.75 1.70 -40.02
CA ALA A 272 -22.80 0.88 -39.44
C ALA A 272 -23.52 1.61 -38.30
N ARG A 273 -22.75 2.23 -37.39
CA ARG A 273 -23.31 2.99 -36.27
C ARG A 273 -24.20 4.12 -36.75
N LYS A 274 -23.73 4.94 -37.70
CA LYS A 274 -24.53 6.05 -38.27
C LYS A 274 -25.84 5.54 -38.88
N LYS A 275 -25.81 4.40 -39.57
CA LYS A 275 -27.02 3.79 -40.16
C LYS A 275 -27.99 3.28 -39.10
N PHE A 276 -27.50 2.62 -38.04
CA PHE A 276 -28.37 2.20 -36.92
C PHE A 276 -28.94 3.40 -36.14
N GLU A 277 -28.16 4.46 -35.93
CA GLU A 277 -28.65 5.70 -35.30
C GLU A 277 -29.75 6.37 -36.14
N ALA A 278 -29.56 6.43 -37.47
CA ALA A 278 -30.57 6.92 -38.40
C ALA A 278 -31.83 6.04 -38.39
N PHE A 279 -31.66 4.71 -38.36
CA PHE A 279 -32.77 3.76 -38.22
C PHE A 279 -33.58 4.03 -36.95
N LEU A 280 -32.93 4.15 -35.79
CA LEU A 280 -33.60 4.42 -34.52
C LEU A 280 -34.26 5.80 -34.45
N THR A 281 -33.72 6.77 -35.18
CA THR A 281 -34.34 8.10 -35.29
C THR A 281 -35.66 8.03 -36.06
N GLN A 282 -35.72 7.23 -37.12
CA GLN A 282 -36.92 7.07 -37.95
C GLN A 282 -37.93 6.07 -37.37
N TYR A 283 -37.43 5.00 -36.75
CA TYR A 283 -38.21 3.86 -36.29
C TYR A 283 -37.83 3.48 -34.84
N PRO A 284 -38.15 4.33 -33.85
CA PRO A 284 -37.76 4.10 -32.45
C PRO A 284 -38.55 2.99 -31.76
N HIS A 285 -39.70 2.56 -32.31
CA HIS A 285 -40.61 1.59 -31.68
C HIS A 285 -40.98 0.47 -32.65
N THR A 286 -40.01 -0.39 -32.98
CA THR A 286 -40.19 -1.56 -33.83
C THR A 286 -39.55 -2.79 -33.19
N GLU A 287 -39.90 -3.98 -33.69
CA GLU A 287 -39.28 -5.26 -33.29
C GLU A 287 -37.77 -5.31 -33.57
N LEU A 288 -37.22 -4.37 -34.34
CA LEU A 288 -35.80 -4.26 -34.65
C LEU A 288 -35.11 -3.12 -33.89
N SER A 289 -35.83 -2.34 -33.09
CA SER A 289 -35.26 -1.17 -32.40
C SER A 289 -34.31 -1.58 -31.26
N ASP A 290 -34.63 -2.65 -30.52
CA ASP A 290 -33.71 -3.21 -29.50
C ASP A 290 -32.45 -3.78 -30.16
N ASN A 291 -32.61 -4.46 -31.29
CA ASN A 291 -31.55 -5.01 -32.12
C ASN A 291 -30.62 -3.92 -32.65
N ALA A 292 -31.17 -2.86 -33.24
CA ALA A 292 -30.39 -1.75 -33.76
C ALA A 292 -29.60 -1.04 -32.65
N GLN A 293 -30.23 -0.80 -31.50
CA GLN A 293 -29.56 -0.19 -30.35
C GLN A 293 -28.46 -1.08 -29.77
N PHE A 294 -28.67 -2.41 -29.76
CA PHE A 294 -27.65 -3.38 -29.37
C PHE A 294 -26.44 -3.35 -30.31
N TRP A 295 -26.65 -3.30 -31.63
CA TRP A 295 -25.56 -3.23 -32.60
C TRP A 295 -24.76 -1.93 -32.52
N ILE A 296 -25.40 -0.80 -32.17
CA ILE A 296 -24.66 0.43 -31.83
C ILE A 296 -23.67 0.15 -30.68
N GLY A 297 -24.12 -0.53 -29.62
CA GLY A 297 -23.25 -0.96 -28.53
C GLY A 297 -22.10 -1.85 -28.98
N GLU A 298 -22.38 -2.85 -29.82
CA GLU A 298 -21.34 -3.74 -30.39
C GLU A 298 -20.29 -2.97 -31.20
N THR A 299 -20.68 -1.92 -31.95
CA THR A 299 -19.70 -1.12 -32.68
C THR A 299 -18.72 -0.41 -31.74
N TYR A 300 -19.16 0.05 -30.57
CA TYR A 300 -18.28 0.67 -29.58
C TYR A 300 -17.42 -0.38 -28.88
N PHE A 301 -18.00 -1.51 -28.52
CA PHE A 301 -17.30 -2.63 -27.90
C PHE A 301 -16.14 -3.13 -28.78
N LEU A 302 -16.39 -3.31 -30.08
CA LEU A 302 -15.36 -3.74 -31.03
C LEU A 302 -14.26 -2.68 -31.24
N LYS A 303 -14.57 -1.38 -31.09
CA LYS A 303 -13.57 -0.30 -31.06
C LYS A 303 -12.86 -0.18 -29.72
N LYS A 304 -13.15 -1.05 -28.73
CA LYS A 304 -12.66 -1.02 -27.35
C LYS A 304 -13.01 0.27 -26.59
N ASP A 305 -14.03 0.99 -27.04
CA ASP A 305 -14.61 2.14 -26.35
C ASP A 305 -15.69 1.61 -25.40
N TYR A 306 -15.25 0.93 -24.35
CA TYR A 306 -16.11 0.14 -23.47
C TYR A 306 -17.04 1.02 -22.66
N GLU A 307 -16.62 2.24 -22.28
CA GLU A 307 -17.46 3.22 -21.59
C GLU A 307 -18.68 3.59 -22.43
N LYS A 308 -18.50 3.87 -23.73
CA LYS A 308 -19.66 4.14 -24.61
C LYS A 308 -20.47 2.89 -24.87
N ALA A 309 -19.83 1.74 -25.06
CA ALA A 309 -20.55 0.48 -25.23
C ALA A 309 -21.52 0.22 -24.06
N ILE A 310 -21.06 0.42 -22.82
CA ILE A 310 -21.88 0.28 -21.60
C ILE A 310 -23.12 1.18 -21.65
N LEU A 311 -22.96 2.44 -22.06
CA LEU A 311 -24.09 3.39 -22.17
C LEU A 311 -25.09 2.97 -23.24
N GLU A 312 -24.63 2.45 -24.38
CA GLU A 312 -25.51 2.01 -25.45
C GLU A 312 -26.24 0.69 -25.11
N TYR A 313 -25.59 -0.24 -24.41
CA TYR A 313 -26.27 -1.42 -23.88
C TYR A 313 -27.30 -1.06 -22.80
N GLU A 314 -27.01 -0.07 -21.94
CA GLU A 314 -27.98 0.44 -20.96
C GLU A 314 -29.24 0.97 -21.66
N LYS A 315 -29.09 1.67 -22.79
CA LYS A 315 -30.25 2.12 -23.57
C LYS A 315 -31.11 0.95 -24.05
N VAL A 316 -30.54 -0.19 -24.42
CA VAL A 316 -31.32 -1.39 -24.77
C VAL A 316 -32.18 -1.81 -23.58
N ILE A 317 -31.57 -1.92 -22.40
CA ILE A 317 -32.20 -2.42 -21.17
C ILE A 317 -33.31 -1.47 -20.68
N VAL A 318 -33.08 -0.16 -20.76
CA VAL A 318 -34.00 0.86 -20.23
C VAL A 318 -35.10 1.20 -21.22
N LYS A 319 -34.78 1.36 -22.51
CA LYS A 319 -35.77 1.79 -23.51
C LYS A 319 -36.59 0.64 -24.08
N TYR A 320 -36.03 -0.57 -24.11
CA TYR A 320 -36.67 -1.74 -24.70
C TYR A 320 -36.67 -2.92 -23.70
N PRO A 321 -37.29 -2.77 -22.52
CA PRO A 321 -37.20 -3.75 -21.42
C PRO A 321 -37.79 -5.14 -21.77
N GLU A 322 -38.67 -5.20 -22.78
CA GLU A 322 -39.29 -6.43 -23.28
C GLU A 322 -38.61 -6.98 -24.55
N GLY A 323 -37.55 -6.31 -25.03
CA GLY A 323 -36.84 -6.70 -26.25
C GLY A 323 -36.02 -7.98 -26.09
N ASP A 324 -35.96 -8.79 -27.15
CA ASP A 324 -35.21 -10.05 -27.19
C ASP A 324 -33.69 -9.85 -27.03
N LYS A 325 -33.18 -8.62 -27.26
CA LYS A 325 -31.77 -8.29 -27.02
C LYS A 325 -31.42 -7.87 -25.61
N VAL A 326 -32.37 -7.73 -24.70
CA VAL A 326 -32.07 -7.37 -23.30
C VAL A 326 -31.10 -8.35 -22.62
N PRO A 327 -31.25 -9.69 -22.72
CA PRO A 327 -30.28 -10.61 -22.12
C PRO A 327 -28.88 -10.48 -22.72
N SER A 328 -28.80 -10.24 -24.04
CA SER A 328 -27.54 -10.04 -24.75
C SER A 328 -26.88 -8.71 -24.34
N ALA A 329 -27.66 -7.64 -24.22
CA ALA A 329 -27.20 -6.33 -23.79
C ALA A 329 -26.67 -6.37 -22.34
N LEU A 330 -27.40 -7.00 -21.41
CA LEU A 330 -26.94 -7.18 -20.02
C LEU A 330 -25.63 -7.96 -19.94
N LEU A 331 -25.53 -9.06 -20.70
CA LEU A 331 -24.30 -9.84 -20.77
C LEU A 331 -23.14 -8.99 -21.29
N LYS A 332 -23.33 -8.34 -22.44
CA LYS A 332 -22.28 -7.54 -23.09
C LYS A 332 -21.88 -6.31 -22.28
N GLN A 333 -22.83 -5.68 -21.59
CA GLN A 333 -22.55 -4.61 -20.64
C GLN A 333 -21.69 -5.12 -19.48
N GLY A 334 -22.03 -6.27 -18.88
CA GLY A 334 -21.22 -6.90 -17.86
C GLY A 334 -19.81 -7.25 -18.34
N LEU A 335 -19.68 -7.75 -19.57
CA LEU A 335 -18.37 -8.00 -20.20
C LEU A 335 -17.58 -6.71 -20.44
N ALA A 336 -18.22 -5.64 -20.86
CA ALA A 336 -17.57 -4.34 -21.05
C ALA A 336 -17.04 -3.79 -19.72
N PHE A 337 -17.78 -3.94 -18.61
CA PHE A 337 -17.27 -3.61 -17.27
C PHE A 337 -16.06 -4.46 -16.86
N LEU A 338 -15.99 -5.74 -17.27
CA LEU A 338 -14.79 -6.56 -17.02
C LEU A 338 -13.57 -6.05 -17.79
N GLU A 339 -13.75 -5.65 -19.04
CA GLU A 339 -12.68 -5.09 -19.87
C GLU A 339 -12.15 -3.77 -19.28
N LEU A 340 -13.01 -3.00 -18.59
CA LEU A 340 -12.60 -1.81 -17.81
C LEU A 340 -12.00 -2.13 -16.43
N GLY A 341 -11.97 -3.41 -16.03
CA GLY A 341 -11.47 -3.84 -14.71
C GLY A 341 -12.47 -3.68 -13.56
N ASP A 342 -13.69 -3.21 -13.82
CA ASP A 342 -14.75 -3.07 -12.82
C ASP A 342 -15.47 -4.40 -12.60
N LYS A 343 -14.80 -5.27 -11.85
CA LYS A 343 -15.31 -6.59 -11.48
C LYS A 343 -16.61 -6.54 -10.68
N THR A 344 -16.84 -5.47 -9.92
CA THR A 344 -18.00 -5.34 -9.03
C THR A 344 -19.28 -5.15 -9.84
N ASN A 345 -19.27 -4.20 -10.76
CA ASN A 345 -20.42 -3.96 -11.64
C ASN A 345 -20.62 -5.11 -12.62
N ALA A 346 -19.53 -5.67 -13.17
CA ALA A 346 -19.60 -6.87 -13.99
C ALA A 346 -20.29 -8.05 -13.29
N ARG A 347 -19.88 -8.39 -12.04
CA ARG A 347 -20.50 -9.48 -11.28
C ARG A 347 -22.00 -9.25 -11.07
N THR A 348 -22.39 -8.02 -10.77
CA THR A 348 -23.79 -7.64 -10.56
C THR A 348 -24.63 -7.87 -11.81
N LEU A 349 -24.14 -7.42 -12.97
CA LEU A 349 -24.85 -7.58 -14.24
C LEU A 349 -24.90 -9.04 -14.71
N LEU A 350 -23.81 -9.77 -14.59
CA LEU A 350 -23.78 -11.19 -14.96
C LEU A 350 -24.72 -12.04 -14.10
N ARG A 351 -24.81 -11.75 -12.79
CA ARG A 351 -25.82 -12.38 -11.91
C ARG A 351 -27.23 -12.05 -12.35
N ARG A 352 -27.50 -10.79 -12.69
CA ARG A 352 -28.80 -10.35 -13.19
C ARG A 352 -29.23 -11.11 -14.45
N VAL A 353 -28.30 -11.41 -15.37
CA VAL A 353 -28.59 -12.26 -16.55
C VAL A 353 -29.03 -13.66 -16.11
N ILE A 354 -28.32 -14.27 -15.18
CA ILE A 354 -28.61 -15.64 -14.70
C ILE A 354 -29.95 -15.70 -13.97
N GLU A 355 -30.22 -14.70 -13.12
CA GLU A 355 -31.44 -14.64 -12.31
C GLU A 355 -32.68 -14.36 -13.17
N ARG A 356 -32.59 -13.40 -14.11
CA ARG A 356 -33.74 -12.99 -14.92
C ARG A 356 -33.95 -13.82 -16.17
N TYR A 357 -32.89 -14.38 -16.74
CA TYR A 357 -32.93 -15.11 -18.01
C TYR A 357 -32.28 -16.50 -17.93
N PRO A 358 -32.63 -17.34 -16.95
CA PRO A 358 -31.88 -18.56 -16.60
C PRO A 358 -31.82 -19.63 -17.71
N LYS A 359 -32.74 -19.60 -18.69
CA LYS A 359 -32.84 -20.58 -19.79
C LYS A 359 -32.17 -20.11 -21.09
N THR A 360 -31.49 -18.97 -21.06
CA THR A 360 -30.86 -18.37 -22.25
C THR A 360 -29.39 -18.78 -22.35
N GLU A 361 -28.85 -18.80 -23.58
CA GLU A 361 -27.42 -19.02 -23.80
C GLU A 361 -26.58 -17.97 -23.05
N GLN A 362 -27.08 -16.74 -22.96
CA GLN A 362 -26.45 -15.63 -22.27
C GLN A 362 -26.26 -15.91 -20.78
N ALA A 363 -27.20 -16.60 -20.12
CA ALA A 363 -27.06 -17.03 -18.73
C ALA A 363 -25.95 -18.08 -18.56
N GLU A 364 -25.83 -19.02 -19.50
CA GLU A 364 -24.74 -20.01 -19.46
C GLU A 364 -23.36 -19.35 -19.68
N ILE A 365 -23.26 -18.39 -20.59
CA ILE A 365 -22.04 -17.60 -20.77
C ILE A 365 -21.75 -16.78 -19.49
N ALA A 366 -22.77 -16.16 -18.89
CA ALA A 366 -22.62 -15.37 -17.69
C ALA A 366 -22.12 -16.20 -16.49
N LYS A 367 -22.62 -17.43 -16.31
CA LYS A 367 -22.14 -18.37 -15.26
C LYS A 367 -20.65 -18.64 -15.41
N LYS A 368 -20.23 -19.07 -16.60
CA LYS A 368 -18.82 -19.36 -16.90
C LYS A 368 -17.91 -18.14 -16.67
N ARG A 369 -18.40 -16.95 -17.04
CA ARG A 369 -17.64 -15.70 -16.83
C ARG A 369 -17.55 -15.34 -15.35
N LEU A 370 -18.61 -15.51 -14.57
CA LEU A 370 -18.57 -15.25 -13.12
C LEU A 370 -17.53 -16.12 -12.40
N GLU A 371 -17.41 -17.39 -12.77
CA GLU A 371 -16.40 -18.31 -12.20
C GLU A 371 -14.97 -17.84 -12.46
N SER A 372 -14.72 -17.19 -13.60
CA SER A 372 -13.40 -16.67 -13.95
C SER A 372 -12.99 -15.41 -13.19
N ILE A 373 -13.96 -14.70 -12.59
CA ILE A 373 -13.69 -13.50 -11.81
C ILE A 373 -13.26 -13.94 -10.42
N LYS A 374 -11.95 -13.90 -10.14
CA LYS A 374 -11.38 -14.00 -8.78
C LYS A 374 -11.74 -12.78 -7.95
#